data_AF-A0A7H4PGG1-F1
#
_entry.id   AF-A0A7H4PGG1-F1
#
_cell.length_a   1.000
_cell.length_b   1.000
_cell.length_c   1.000
_cell.angle_alpha   90.00
_cell.angle_beta   90.00
_cell.angle_gamma   90.00
#
_symmetry.space_group_name_H-M   'P 1'
#
loop_
_entity.id
_entity.type
_entity.pdbx_description
1 polymer ?
#
loop_
_entity_poly.entity_id
_entity_poly.type
_entity_poly.pdbx_seq_one_letter_code
_entity_poly.pdbx_strand_id
1 'polypeptide(L)'
;MLPEIAHRGGAFIGLNPIHALYPANPESASPYSPSSRRWLNVIYIDVNAVEDFRHSKEAQKWWQSPATQQALQAARQTDDVDYTAVTALKLTALRMAWKGFFRT
;
A
#
# COMPACT_ATOMS: atom_id res chain seq x y z
N MET A 1 13.59 -2.84 9.49
CA MET A 1 13.20 -3.97 10.38
C MET A 1 13.96 -5.25 10.05
N LEU A 2 13.92 -5.76 8.81
CA LEU A 2 14.68 -6.96 8.42
C LEU A 2 16.19 -6.88 8.77
N PRO A 3 16.92 -5.81 8.35
CA PRO A 3 18.35 -5.68 8.71
C PRO A 3 18.58 -5.61 10.23
N GLU A 4 17.70 -4.91 10.94
CA GLU A 4 17.76 -4.76 12.41
C GLU A 4 17.60 -6.09 13.15
N ILE A 5 16.64 -6.92 12.73
CA ILE A 5 16.40 -8.24 13.32
C ILE A 5 17.58 -9.17 13.03
N ALA A 6 18.08 -9.17 11.80
CA ALA A 6 19.24 -9.97 11.41
C ALA A 6 20.50 -9.56 12.20
N HIS A 7 20.75 -8.26 12.36
CA HIS A 7 21.89 -7.74 13.12
C HIS A 7 21.87 -8.17 14.60
N ARG A 8 20.67 -8.39 15.16
CA ARG A 8 20.48 -8.90 16.53
C ARG A 8 20.43 -10.43 16.63
N GLY A 9 20.77 -11.15 15.56
CA GLY A 9 20.80 -12.62 15.53
C GLY A 9 19.46 -13.29 15.27
N GLY A 10 18.44 -12.55 14.86
CA GLY A 10 17.14 -13.11 14.49
C GLY A 10 17.20 -13.85 13.15
N ALA A 11 16.61 -15.04 13.09
CA ALA A 11 16.70 -15.93 11.94
C ALA A 11 15.59 -15.73 10.87
N PHE A 12 14.42 -15.21 11.27
CA PHE A 12 13.30 -14.96 10.34
C PHE A 12 12.31 -13.94 10.92
N ILE A 13 11.42 -13.43 10.06
CA ILE A 13 10.22 -12.68 10.44
C ILE A 13 9.01 -13.45 9.93
N GLY A 14 8.14 -13.88 10.84
CA GLY A 14 6.84 -14.47 10.48
C GLY A 14 5.84 -13.38 10.10
N LEU A 15 4.98 -13.67 9.12
CA LEU A 15 3.91 -12.77 8.69
C LEU A 15 2.54 -13.40 8.96
N ASN A 16 1.53 -12.55 9.13
CA ASN A 16 0.14 -12.97 8.97
C ASN A 16 -0.11 -13.46 7.53
N PRO A 17 -1.23 -14.15 7.26
CA PRO A 17 -1.58 -14.47 5.88
C PRO A 17 -1.71 -13.19 5.03
N ILE A 18 -0.96 -13.11 3.95
CA ILE A 18 -0.92 -11.97 3.01
C ILE A 18 -1.73 -12.23 1.74
N HIS A 19 -2.76 -13.05 1.87
CA HIS A 19 -3.65 -13.45 0.79
C HIS A 19 -4.47 -12.29 0.22
N ALA A 20 -4.81 -12.35 -1.06
CA ALA A 20 -5.67 -11.35 -1.70
C ALA A 20 -7.00 -11.21 -0.95
N LEU A 21 -7.32 -9.98 -0.58
CA LEU A 21 -8.59 -9.56 0.03
C LEU A 21 -9.42 -8.79 -1.00
N TYR A 22 -10.17 -7.77 -0.55
CA TYR A 22 -11.18 -7.08 -1.34
C TYR A 22 -10.87 -5.58 -1.42
N PRO A 23 -10.11 -5.07 -2.41
CA PRO A 23 -9.83 -3.64 -2.52
C PRO A 23 -11.08 -2.76 -2.69
N ALA A 24 -12.18 -3.35 -3.20
CA ALA A 24 -13.48 -2.69 -3.32
C ALA A 24 -14.29 -2.69 -2.01
N ASN A 25 -13.88 -3.46 -1.00
CA ASN A 25 -14.47 -3.51 0.34
C ASN A 25 -13.35 -3.60 1.40
N PRO A 26 -12.56 -2.53 1.56
CA PRO A 26 -11.29 -2.58 2.31
C PRO A 26 -11.46 -2.91 3.80
N GLU A 27 -12.61 -2.59 4.38
CA GLU A 27 -12.94 -2.92 5.78
C GLU A 27 -13.13 -4.42 6.04
N SER A 28 -13.33 -5.23 4.99
CA SER A 28 -13.22 -6.70 5.08
C SER A 28 -11.76 -7.13 5.14
N ALA A 29 -11.11 -6.76 6.24
CA ALA A 29 -9.66 -6.80 6.42
C ALA A 29 -9.13 -8.08 7.09
N SER A 30 -10.00 -9.04 7.43
CA SER A 30 -9.55 -10.29 8.07
C SER A 30 -8.66 -11.11 7.12
N PRO A 31 -7.39 -11.39 7.48
CA PRO A 31 -6.48 -12.17 6.65
C PRO A 31 -6.90 -13.65 6.53
N TYR A 32 -7.86 -14.09 7.35
CA TYR A 32 -8.35 -15.46 7.40
C TYR A 32 -9.65 -15.69 6.61
N SER A 33 -10.20 -14.64 5.99
CA SER A 33 -11.36 -14.73 5.09
C SER A 33 -11.04 -14.20 3.67
N PRO A 34 -9.98 -14.72 3.02
CA PRO A 34 -9.46 -14.12 1.80
C PRO A 34 -10.33 -14.41 0.58
N SER A 35 -10.24 -13.52 -0.42
CA SER A 35 -10.77 -13.75 -1.76
C SER A 35 -10.04 -14.91 -2.45
N SER A 36 -8.72 -14.99 -2.27
CA SER A 36 -7.91 -16.07 -2.82
C SER A 36 -6.64 -16.30 -2.02
N ARG A 37 -6.35 -17.56 -1.71
CA ARG A 37 -5.08 -17.98 -1.09
C ARG A 37 -3.90 -18.05 -2.07
N ARG A 38 -4.16 -17.93 -3.39
CA ARG A 38 -3.13 -17.99 -4.44
C ARG A 38 -2.54 -16.63 -4.79
N TRP A 39 -3.29 -15.55 -4.56
CA TRP A 39 -2.90 -14.19 -4.91
C TRP A 39 -2.60 -13.38 -3.65
N LEU A 40 -1.96 -12.21 -3.81
CA LEU A 40 -1.48 -11.38 -2.71
C LEU A 40 -2.38 -10.17 -2.43
N ASN A 41 -2.38 -9.71 -1.18
CA ASN A 41 -3.07 -8.48 -0.79
C ASN A 41 -2.33 -7.25 -1.31
N VAL A 42 -2.95 -6.53 -2.25
CA VAL A 42 -2.37 -5.34 -2.89
C VAL A 42 -2.18 -4.15 -1.95
N ILE A 43 -2.84 -4.14 -0.78
CA ILE A 43 -2.65 -3.06 0.20
C ILE A 43 -1.20 -3.00 0.72
N TYR A 44 -0.45 -4.10 0.66
CA TYR A 44 0.95 -4.15 1.10
C TYR A 44 1.95 -3.61 0.08
N ILE A 45 1.53 -3.21 -1.12
CA ILE A 45 2.42 -2.58 -2.11
C ILE A 45 3.02 -1.30 -1.51
N ASP A 46 4.35 -1.20 -1.53
CA ASP A 46 5.05 0.06 -1.27
C ASP A 46 5.03 0.93 -2.53
N VAL A 47 4.13 1.90 -2.55
CA VAL A 47 3.94 2.81 -3.68
C VAL A 47 5.17 3.68 -3.94
N ASN A 48 5.99 3.97 -2.91
CA ASN A 48 7.20 4.76 -3.09
C ASN A 48 8.28 4.02 -3.88
N ALA A 49 8.25 2.68 -3.85
CA ALA A 49 9.16 1.83 -4.62
C ALA A 49 8.72 1.65 -6.09
N VAL A 50 7.50 2.08 -6.45
CA VAL A 50 6.99 1.97 -7.83
C VAL A 50 7.60 3.05 -8.70
N GLU A 51 8.41 2.67 -9.68
CA GLU A 51 9.16 3.60 -10.52
C GLU A 51 8.25 4.57 -11.29
N ASP A 52 7.21 4.06 -11.94
CA ASP A 52 6.24 4.89 -12.67
C ASP A 52 5.47 5.87 -11.77
N PHE A 53 5.29 5.55 -10.49
CA PHE A 53 4.71 6.51 -9.54
C PHE A 53 5.66 7.69 -9.32
N ARG A 54 6.96 7.42 -9.15
CA ARG A 54 7.99 8.46 -8.96
C ARG A 54 8.14 9.35 -10.19
N HIS A 55 8.04 8.78 -11.38
CA HIS A 55 8.24 9.51 -12.65
C HIS A 55 6.95 10.13 -13.22
N SER A 56 5.77 9.71 -12.77
CA SER A 56 4.50 10.29 -13.22
C SER A 56 4.30 11.71 -12.71
N LYS A 57 4.36 12.70 -13.62
CA LYS A 57 4.07 14.11 -13.29
C LYS A 57 2.69 14.31 -12.67
N GLU A 58 1.69 13.56 -13.17
CA GLU A 58 0.32 13.57 -12.62
C GLU A 58 0.32 13.07 -11.17
N ALA A 59 0.97 11.93 -10.92
CA ALA A 59 1.03 11.34 -9.58
C ALA A 59 1.80 12.21 -8.60
N GLN A 60 2.92 12.80 -9.01
CA GLN A 60 3.72 13.68 -8.16
C GLN A 60 2.99 14.98 -7.82
N LYS A 61 2.25 15.57 -8.77
CA LYS A 61 1.41 16.75 -8.51
C LYS A 61 0.30 16.43 -7.51
N TRP A 62 -0.37 15.28 -7.67
CA TRP A 62 -1.39 14.83 -6.72
C TRP A 62 -0.78 14.55 -5.33
N TRP A 63 0.37 13.89 -5.28
CA TRP A 63 1.07 13.54 -4.05
C TRP A 63 1.48 14.77 -3.25
N GLN A 64 2.00 15.80 -3.91
CA GLN A 64 2.44 17.05 -3.28
C GLN A 64 1.28 17.98 -2.90
N SER A 65 0.04 17.66 -3.28
CA SER A 65 -1.09 18.53 -2.95
C SER A 65 -1.38 18.55 -1.44
N PRO A 66 -1.80 19.70 -0.87
CA PRO A 66 -2.13 19.80 0.55
C PRO A 66 -3.21 18.80 0.99
N ALA A 67 -4.24 18.58 0.16
CA ALA A 67 -5.31 17.65 0.45
C ALA A 67 -4.81 16.20 0.60
N THR A 68 -3.94 15.74 -0.32
CA THR A 68 -3.37 14.39 -0.25
C THR A 68 -2.44 14.24 0.95
N GLN A 69 -1.61 15.24 1.23
CA GLN A 69 -0.71 15.21 2.40
C GLN A 69 -1.50 15.22 3.71
N GLN A 70 -2.60 15.98 3.80
CA GLN A 70 -3.48 15.99 4.97
C GLN A 70 -4.18 14.63 5.15
N ALA A 71 -4.73 14.04 4.09
CA ALA A 71 -5.36 12.72 4.15
C ALA A 71 -4.35 11.62 4.55
N LEU A 72 -3.13 11.68 4.02
CA LEU A 72 -2.04 10.79 4.41
C LEU A 72 -1.67 10.95 5.89
N GLN A 73 -1.54 12.18 6.38
CA GLN A 73 -1.22 12.45 7.77
C GLN A 73 -2.32 11.92 8.69
N ALA A 74 -3.59 12.19 8.37
CA ALA A 74 -4.72 11.67 9.13
C ALA A 74 -4.67 10.13 9.22
N ALA A 75 -4.49 9.43 8.10
CA ALA A 75 -4.41 7.96 8.07
C ALA A 75 -3.17 7.38 8.78
N ARG A 76 -2.12 8.17 9.04
CA ARG A 76 -0.92 7.75 9.78
C ARG A 76 -0.99 8.08 11.28
N GLN A 77 -1.90 8.96 11.67
CA GLN A 77 -2.05 9.44 13.06
C GLN A 77 -3.12 8.68 13.83
N THR A 78 -3.88 7.80 13.18
CA THR A 78 -4.84 6.91 13.85
C THR A 78 -4.11 5.81 14.61
N ASP A 79 -4.67 5.40 15.76
CA ASP A 79 -4.16 4.26 16.53
C ASP A 79 -4.41 2.93 15.80
N ASP A 80 -5.51 2.86 15.05
CA ASP A 80 -5.90 1.71 14.23
C ASP A 80 -5.63 1.97 12.74
N VAL A 81 -5.49 0.90 11.95
CA VAL A 81 -5.31 0.99 10.50
C VAL A 81 -6.64 1.42 9.85
N ASP A 82 -6.66 2.61 9.24
CA ASP A 82 -7.76 3.05 8.38
C ASP A 82 -7.64 2.40 6.99
N TYR A 83 -8.25 1.22 6.83
CA TYR A 83 -8.19 0.44 5.59
C TYR A 83 -8.79 1.19 4.41
N THR A 84 -9.91 1.90 4.61
CA THR A 84 -10.56 2.71 3.58
C THR A 84 -9.64 3.82 3.08
N ALA A 85 -9.09 4.65 3.96
CA ALA A 85 -8.24 5.77 3.56
C ALA A 85 -6.94 5.29 2.90
N VAL A 86 -6.27 4.28 3.48
CA VAL A 86 -5.02 3.74 2.93
C VAL A 86 -5.26 3.12 1.56
N THR A 87 -6.32 2.33 1.40
CA THR A 87 -6.64 1.70 0.11
C THR A 87 -6.97 2.76 -0.95
N ALA A 88 -7.75 3.79 -0.60
CA ALA A 88 -8.07 4.88 -1.52
C ALA A 88 -6.83 5.63 -2.01
N LEU A 89 -5.92 6.00 -1.09
CA LEU A 89 -4.65 6.67 -1.42
C LEU A 89 -3.79 5.79 -2.35
N LYS A 90 -3.59 4.52 -1.98
CA LYS A 90 -2.73 3.61 -2.75
C LYS A 90 -3.30 3.32 -4.14
N LEU A 91 -4.59 3.01 -4.25
CA LEU A 91 -5.19 2.74 -5.56
C LEU A 91 -5.20 3.97 -6.47
N THR A 92 -5.39 5.18 -5.91
CA THR A 92 -5.30 6.42 -6.68
C THR A 92 -3.90 6.61 -7.25
N ALA A 93 -2.87 6.47 -6.41
CA ALA A 93 -1.47 6.56 -6.82
C ALA A 93 -1.11 5.51 -7.88
N LEU A 94 -1.46 4.24 -7.64
CA LEU A 94 -1.15 3.12 -8.53
C LEU A 94 -1.87 3.23 -9.87
N ARG A 95 -3.09 3.77 -9.93
CA ARG A 95 -3.78 4.04 -11.20
C ARG A 95 -3.04 5.07 -12.05
N MET A 96 -2.50 6.13 -11.44
CA MET A 96 -1.71 7.12 -12.16
C MET A 96 -0.35 6.56 -12.62
N ALA A 97 0.28 5.72 -11.79
CA ALA A 97 1.51 5.01 -12.16
C ALA A 97 1.27 4.04 -13.34
N TRP A 98 0.17 3.29 -13.31
CA TRP A 98 -0.18 2.33 -14.36
C TRP A 98 -0.27 2.95 -15.77
N LYS A 99 -0.73 4.21 -15.87
CA LYS A 99 -0.78 4.93 -17.16
C LYS A 99 0.60 5.11 -17.79
N GLY A 100 1.65 5.27 -16.97
CA GLY A 100 3.04 5.34 -17.41
C GLY A 100 3.53 3.96 -17.82
N PHE A 101 3.39 3.00 -16.92
CA PHE A 101 3.84 1.62 -17.12
C PHE A 101 3.31 1.00 -18.41
N PHE A 102 2.01 1.16 -18.69
CA PHE A 102 1.35 0.55 -19.87
C PHE A 102 1.81 1.14 -21.22
N ARG A 103 2.52 2.27 -21.22
CA ARG A 103 3.04 2.91 -22.44
C ARG A 103 4.47 2.47 -22.79
N THR A 104 5.11 1.71 -21.91
CA THR A 104 6.45 1.13 -22.06
C THR A 104 6.34 -0.29 -22.58
#